data_AF-A0A2R4VV01-F1
#
_entry.id   AF-A0A2R4VV01-F1
#
_cell.length_a   1.000
_cell.length_b   1.000
_cell.length_c   1.000
_cell.angle_alpha   90.00
_cell.angle_beta   90.00
_cell.angle_gamma   90.00
#
_symmetry.space_group_name_H-M   'P 1'
#
loop_
_entity.id
_entity.type
_entity.pdbx_description
1 polymer ?
#
loop_
_entity_poly.entity_id
_entity_poly.type
_entity_poly.pdbx_seq_one_letter_code
_entity_poly.pdbx_strand_id
1 'polypeptide(L)' 'MSKTISRTSKIEIIKDALTLYEGNKISRWQVINRLVHLGMSADDANIIADHGSIPPHILSGLGVLRR' A
#
# COMPACT_ATOMS: atom_id res chain seq x y z
N MET A 1 -22.10 -0.80 -8.74
CA MET A 1 -21.60 0.36 -7.97
C MET A 1 -20.08 0.21 -7.85
N SER A 2 -19.32 0.82 -8.76
CA SER A 2 -17.85 0.82 -8.67
C SER A 2 -17.46 1.73 -7.52
N LYS A 3 -17.04 1.15 -6.39
CA LYS A 3 -16.48 1.89 -5.25
C LYS A 3 -15.19 2.54 -5.73
N THR A 4 -15.26 3.81 -6.11
CA THR A 4 -14.09 4.64 -6.35
C THR A 4 -13.42 4.84 -5.00
N ILE A 5 -12.52 3.93 -4.62
CA ILE A 5 -11.67 4.08 -3.44
C ILE A 5 -10.89 5.37 -3.66
N SER A 6 -11.18 6.39 -2.84
CA SER A 6 -10.50 7.68 -2.91
C SER A 6 -8.99 7.48 -2.71
N ARG A 7 -8.17 8.32 -3.34
CA ARG A 7 -6.70 8.18 -3.32
C ARG A 7 -6.13 8.26 -1.91
N THR A 8 -6.71 9.12 -1.08
CA THR A 8 -6.42 9.22 0.35
C THR A 8 -6.68 7.89 1.05
N SER A 9 -7.78 7.21 0.69
CA SER A 9 -8.13 5.90 1.23
C SER A 9 -7.14 4.80 0.83
N LYS A 10 -6.49 4.87 -0.33
CA LYS A 10 -5.44 3.90 -0.69
C LYS A 10 -4.23 3.99 0.22
N ILE A 11 -3.76 5.20 0.51
CA ILE A 11 -2.62 5.43 1.41
C ILE A 11 -2.96 4.97 2.83
N GLU A 12 -4.17 5.24 3.30
CA GLU A 12 -4.64 4.76 4.60
C GLU A 12 -4.68 3.23 4.68
N ILE A 13 -5.14 2.55 3.63
CA ILE A 13 -5.15 1.08 3.59
C ILE A 13 -3.71 0.52 3.58
N ILE A 14 -2.78 1.17 2.86
CA ILE A 14 -1.37 0.77 2.85
C ILE A 14 -0.77 0.92 4.26
N LYS A 15 -0.99 2.07 4.91
CA LYS A 15 -0.52 2.32 6.28
C LYS A 15 -1.13 1.35 7.28
N ASP A 16 -2.43 1.08 7.20
CA ASP A 16 -3.12 0.08 8.04
C ASP A 16 -2.50 -1.32 7.87
N ALA A 17 -2.26 -1.75 6.63
CA ALA A 17 -1.62 -3.03 6.36
C ALA A 17 -0.20 -3.11 6.96
N LEU A 18 0.58 -2.02 6.87
CA LEU A 18 1.91 -1.96 7.48
C LEU A 18 1.84 -1.99 9.01
N THR A 19 0.94 -1.22 9.63
CA THR A 19 0.72 -1.25 11.09
C THR A 19 0.34 -2.65 11.58
N LEU A 20 -0.53 -3.35 10.85
CA LEU A 20 -0.91 -4.72 11.17
C LEU A 20 0.27 -5.70 11.01
N TYR A 21 1.15 -5.47 10.04
CA TYR A 21 2.34 -6.27 9.83
C TYR A 21 3.37 -6.06 10.94
N GLU A 22 3.66 -4.80 11.30
CA GLU A 22 4.53 -4.46 12.44
C GLU A 22 3.97 -5.02 13.76
N GLY A 23 2.65 -5.04 13.92
CA GLY A 23 1.97 -5.67 15.05
C GLY A 23 1.92 -7.20 15.02
N ASN A 24 2.59 -7.87 14.06
CA ASN A 24 2.54 -9.31 13.81
C ASN A 24 1.10 -9.87 13.70
N LYS A 25 0.15 -9.04 13.25
CA LYS A 25 -1.27 -9.42 13.07
C LYS A 25 -1.54 -10.06 11.72
N ILE A 26 -0.74 -9.70 10.72
CA ILE A 26 -0.80 -10.26 9.37
C ILE A 26 0.60 -10.62 8.89
N SER A 27 0.70 -11.53 7.92
CA SER A 27 1.97 -11.91 7.31
C SER A 27 2.38 -10.98 6.16
N ARG A 28 3.66 -11.01 5.78
CA ARG A 28 4.19 -10.29 4.61
C ARG A 28 3.38 -10.55 3.34
N TRP A 29 3.00 -11.81 3.12
CA TRP A 29 2.17 -12.18 1.97
C TRP A 29 0.79 -11.53 2.00
N GLN A 30 0.17 -11.40 3.19
CA GLN A 30 -1.12 -10.73 3.34
C GLN A 30 -1.01 -9.22 3.07
N VAL A 31 0.11 -8.58 3.43
CA VAL A 31 0.40 -7.18 3.05
C VAL A 31 0.42 -7.07 1.53
N ILE A 32 1.28 -7.86 0.86
CA ILE A 32 1.45 -7.83 -0.59
C ILE A 32 0.11 -8.06 -1.29
N ASN A 33 -0.66 -9.06 -0.84
CA ASN A 33 -1.96 -9.37 -1.43
C ASN A 33 -2.94 -8.19 -1.32
N ARG A 34 -2.99 -7.49 -0.17
CA ARG A 34 -3.82 -6.28 -0.02
C ARG A 34 -3.39 -5.18 -0.97
N LEU A 35 -2.09 -4.95 -1.11
CA LEU A 35 -1.53 -3.91 -1.98
C LEU A 35 -1.84 -4.19 -3.46
N VAL A 36 -1.69 -5.44 -3.91
CA VAL A 36 -2.04 -5.86 -5.27
C VAL A 36 -3.53 -5.67 -5.54
N HIS A 37 -4.41 -5.97 -4.58
CA HIS A 37 -5.86 -5.72 -4.71
C HIS A 37 -6.21 -4.22 -4.82
N LEU A 38 -5.33 -3.31 -4.38
CA LEU A 38 -5.50 -1.85 -4.58
C LEU A 38 -5.09 -1.38 -5.98
N GLY A 39 -4.61 -2.30 -6.82
CA GLY A 39 -4.09 -2.03 -8.16
C GLY A 39 -2.61 -1.64 -8.18
N MET A 40 -1.84 -2.04 -7.15
CA MET A 40 -0.39 -1.87 -7.12
C MET A 40 0.30 -3.05 -7.80
N SER A 41 1.43 -2.81 -8.45
CA SER A 41 2.26 -3.89 -9.00
C SER A 41 2.80 -4.80 -7.89
N ALA A 42 3.03 -6.07 -8.21
CA ALA A 42 3.59 -7.01 -7.26
C ALA A 42 5.00 -6.61 -6.79
N ASP A 43 5.80 -5.98 -7.66
CA ASP A 43 7.13 -5.47 -7.34
C ASP A 43 7.06 -4.33 -6.31
N ASP A 44 6.24 -3.32 -6.59
CA ASP A 44 5.95 -2.21 -5.69
C ASP A 44 5.43 -2.68 -4.33
N ALA A 45 4.50 -3.64 -4.34
CA ALA A 45 3.95 -4.24 -3.12
C ALA A 45 5.01 -5.00 -2.31
N ASN A 46 5.92 -5.72 -2.99
CA ASN A 46 7.06 -6.38 -2.35
C ASN A 46 8.00 -5.36 -1.70
N ILE A 47 8.32 -4.27 -2.39
CA ILE A 47 9.18 -3.20 -1.87
C ILE A 47 8.58 -2.59 -0.61
N ILE A 48 7.28 -2.26 -0.61
CA ILE A 48 6.60 -1.71 0.56
C ILE A 48 6.60 -2.68 1.73
N ALA A 49 6.30 -3.97 1.48
CA ALA A 49 6.27 -4.98 2.52
C ALA A 49 7.66 -5.29 3.10
N ASP A 50 8.73 -5.10 2.31
CA ASP A 50 10.11 -5.31 2.75
C ASP A 50 10.68 -4.10 3.50
N HIS A 51 10.44 -2.89 3.00
CA HIS A 51 10.90 -1.65 3.62
C HIS A 51 10.02 -1.17 4.80
N GLY A 52 8.83 -1.74 4.99
CA GLY A 52 7.88 -1.30 6.01
C GLY A 52 7.36 0.14 5.81
N SER A 53 7.58 0.73 4.63
CA SER A 53 7.27 2.13 4.34
C SER A 53 6.93 2.30 2.86
N ILE A 54 6.30 3.42 2.50
CA ILE A 54 5.90 3.70 1.12
C ILE A 54 7.00 4.53 0.43
N PRO A 55 7.69 3.99 -0.59
CA PRO A 55 8.69 4.73 -1.35
C PRO A 55 8.15 6.01 -2.02
N PRO A 56 8.98 7.05 -2.18
CA PRO A 56 8.57 8.32 -2.78
C PRO A 56 8.06 8.22 -4.23
N HIS A 57 8.60 7.28 -5.01
CA HIS A 57 8.16 7.06 -6.39
C HIS A 57 6.76 6.44 -6.45
N ILE A 58 6.40 5.58 -5.49
CA ILE A 58 5.05 5.02 -5.36
C ILE A 58 4.08 6.11 -4.87
N LEU A 59 4.49 6.95 -3.92
CA LEU A 59 3.72 8.12 -3.50
C LEU A 59 3.42 9.06 -4.68
N SER A 60 4.38 9.24 -5.59
CA SER A 60 4.20 10.03 -6.81
C SER A 60 3.21 9.39 -7.78
N GLY A 61 3.29 8.06 -7.98
CA GLY A 61 2.32 7.29 -8.78
C GLY A 61 0.90 7.24 -8.19
N LEU A 62 0.79 7.31 -6.86
CA LEU A 62 -0.48 7.47 -6.14
C LEU A 62 -1.01 8.93 -6.15
N GLY A 63 -0.26 9.86 -6.73
CA GLY A 63 -0.65 11.26 -6.91
C GLY A 63 -0.42 12.16 -5.69
N VAL A 64 0.41 11.74 -4.73
CA VAL A 64 0.74 12.50 -3.50
C VAL A 64 1.75 13.62 -3.77
N LEU A 65 2.57 13.45 -4.80
CA LEU A 65 3.59 14.41 -5.22
C LEU A 65 3.12 15.19 -6.44
N ARG A 66 2.05 15.99 -6.29
CA ARG A 66 1.77 17.11 -7.20
C ARG A 66 1.91 18.39 -6.40
N ARG A 67 3.07 19.03 -6.56
CA ARG A 67 3.30 20.42 -6.16
C ARG A 67 2.59 21.34 -7.13
#